data_AF-A0A938P4G3-F1
#
_entry.id   AF-A0A938P4G3-F1
#
_cell.length_a   1.000
_cell.length_b   1.000
_cell.length_c   1.000
_cell.angle_alpha   90.00
_cell.angle_beta   90.00
_cell.angle_gamma   90.00
#
_symmetry.space_group_name_H-M   'P 1'
#
loop_
_entity.id
_entity.type
_entity.pdbx_description
1 polymer ?
#
loop_
_entity_poly.entity_id
_entity_poly.type
_entity_poly.pdbx_seq_one_letter_code
_entity_poly.pdbx_strand_id
1 'polypeptide(L)'
;MSDAPEPLDILILSDLHGSCSEATPGPMPDGGAWASQFVLRAIERLRQEGREPGLILLLGDLVADGRAPGAELAWMQLAGKLLATGIPVLALPGNHDERPDRVAALFNTSPGLRRIGGYGFLVFHDRRITGDHYARADADLALPTVVAAANPGLPLIALQHNPVFPAIDAPYPYRLDNADAVADSYRSAGVCLSLSGHYHPGAGPTVRDGTTYLTAPALCDPPFPFLHLRLAGTQATFTRHTLRHEQPGLCDCHCHTEFAYCSTTITAANGIALSRLLGLDRVCIVDHTFQLYFPKPYAWTFKWPYEPEAVAAAWASPGRGRMAAFQAFARAIRSPFARIGLEVDLCGDGSLLLAPEDAEGWDILIGGIHVIAGVTRGVTPQAEAETLFMRDVEAYLASPVQILAHLFRFFPWNGYQKPEHLYTALANRLAATGKAAELNFHGNEPEPAFFRACLERGVKIAFGTDSHSIAQPGDLARHLRFMRSLGVTDADLPGVLFIR
;
A
#
# COMPACT_ATOMS: atom_id res chain seq x y z
N MET A 1 -21.88 37.07 -3.87
CA MET A 1 -22.32 35.66 -3.87
C MET A 1 -21.04 34.86 -3.85
N SER A 2 -20.60 34.33 -2.71
CA SER A 2 -19.41 33.48 -2.71
C SER A 2 -19.86 32.10 -3.18
N ASP A 3 -19.28 31.63 -4.28
CA ASP A 3 -19.51 30.28 -4.76
C ASP A 3 -19.19 29.28 -3.63
N ALA A 4 -20.06 28.28 -3.45
CA ALA A 4 -19.81 27.23 -2.48
C ALA A 4 -18.44 26.58 -2.77
N PRO A 5 -17.67 26.19 -1.74
CA PRO A 5 -16.37 25.57 -1.97
C PRO A 5 -16.54 24.29 -2.80
N GLU A 6 -15.60 24.06 -3.70
CA GLU A 6 -15.55 22.80 -4.44
C GLU A 6 -15.43 21.61 -3.47
N PRO A 7 -15.91 20.42 -3.86
CA PRO A 7 -15.73 19.23 -3.05
C PRO A 7 -14.25 18.93 -2.79
N LEU A 8 -13.92 18.59 -1.55
CA LEU A 8 -12.56 18.26 -1.13
C LEU A 8 -12.52 16.84 -0.57
N ASP A 9 -11.73 15.96 -1.20
CA ASP A 9 -11.43 14.62 -0.69
C ASP A 9 -10.22 14.70 0.26
N ILE A 10 -10.35 14.15 1.46
CA ILE A 10 -9.41 14.29 2.58
C ILE A 10 -9.05 12.91 3.10
N LEU A 11 -7.77 12.63 3.25
CA LEU A 11 -7.26 11.47 3.97
C LEU A 11 -7.11 11.81 5.45
N ILE A 12 -7.71 11.03 6.34
CA ILE A 12 -7.61 11.20 7.79
C ILE A 12 -6.91 9.98 8.39
N LEU A 13 -5.83 10.25 9.11
CA LEU A 13 -5.02 9.29 9.83
C LEU A 13 -4.84 9.78 11.26
N SER A 14 -4.82 8.86 12.21
CA SER A 14 -4.69 9.17 13.63
C SER A 14 -3.86 8.12 14.32
N ASP A 15 -3.14 8.50 15.39
CA ASP A 15 -2.46 7.57 16.30
C ASP A 15 -1.59 6.59 15.53
N LEU A 16 -0.58 7.16 14.87
CA LEU A 16 0.37 6.40 14.06
C LEU A 16 1.30 5.58 14.94
N HIS A 17 1.63 6.11 16.14
CA HIS A 17 2.60 5.54 17.08
C HIS A 17 3.90 5.12 16.40
N GLY A 18 4.39 5.95 15.48
CA GLY A 18 5.60 5.68 14.70
C GLY A 18 6.80 5.35 15.60
N SER A 19 7.50 4.25 15.30
CA SER A 19 8.69 3.85 16.06
C SER A 19 9.78 4.93 16.00
N CYS A 20 10.35 5.24 17.17
CA CYS A 20 11.45 6.19 17.32
C CYS A 20 12.84 5.54 17.27
N SER A 21 12.93 4.23 16.98
CA SER A 21 14.21 3.51 16.93
C SER A 21 14.52 3.03 15.52
N GLU A 22 15.80 3.03 15.13
CA GLU A 22 16.28 2.41 13.88
C GLU A 22 16.30 0.87 13.95
N ALA A 23 15.96 0.27 15.09
CA ALA A 23 15.94 -1.18 15.23
C ALA A 23 14.89 -1.79 14.31
N THR A 24 15.31 -2.85 13.62
CA THR A 24 14.45 -3.70 12.79
C THR A 24 13.22 -4.10 13.60
N PRO A 25 12.00 -4.02 13.03
CA PRO A 25 10.79 -4.40 13.76
C PRO A 25 10.96 -5.79 14.38
N GLY A 26 10.76 -5.87 15.70
CA GLY A 26 10.73 -7.15 16.41
C GLY A 26 9.56 -8.03 15.95
N PRO A 27 9.51 -9.30 16.36
CA PRO A 27 8.54 -10.29 15.85
C PRO A 27 7.08 -10.11 16.31
N MET A 28 6.68 -8.94 16.81
CA MET A 28 5.33 -8.65 17.35
C MET A 28 4.62 -7.56 16.53
N PRO A 29 3.27 -7.57 16.47
CA PRO A 29 2.46 -6.83 15.50
C PRO A 29 2.26 -5.37 15.93
N ASP A 30 3.33 -4.57 15.93
CA ASP A 30 3.18 -3.14 16.16
C ASP A 30 3.05 -2.42 14.81
N GLY A 31 1.83 -1.97 14.49
CA GLY A 31 1.58 -1.15 13.30
C GLY A 31 2.40 0.15 13.29
N GLY A 32 2.83 0.63 14.46
CA GLY A 32 3.70 1.80 14.62
C GLY A 32 5.07 1.63 13.99
N ALA A 33 5.62 0.42 13.96
CA ALA A 33 6.86 0.13 13.24
C ALA A 33 6.74 0.32 11.71
N TRP A 34 5.50 0.32 11.20
CA TRP A 34 5.17 0.46 9.77
C TRP A 34 4.40 1.74 9.46
N ALA A 35 4.31 2.67 10.41
CA ALA A 35 3.50 3.90 10.30
C ALA A 35 3.72 4.64 8.98
N SER A 36 4.98 4.91 8.62
CA SER A 36 5.33 5.58 7.36
C SER A 36 4.80 4.82 6.12
N GLN A 37 4.92 3.50 6.11
CA GLN A 37 4.49 2.65 5.01
C GLN A 37 2.96 2.60 4.93
N PHE A 38 2.29 2.54 6.07
CA PHE A 38 0.83 2.56 6.15
C PHE A 38 0.23 3.88 5.69
N VAL A 39 0.85 5.01 6.03
CA VAL A 39 0.48 6.33 5.51
C VAL A 39 0.55 6.34 3.98
N LEU A 40 1.66 5.88 3.39
CA LEU A 40 1.83 5.83 1.93
C LEU A 40 0.81 4.88 1.27
N ARG A 41 0.53 3.73 1.88
CA ARG A 41 -0.50 2.80 1.40
C ARG A 41 -1.90 3.38 1.48
N ALA A 42 -2.22 4.15 2.51
CA ALA A 42 -3.53 4.79 2.63
C ALA A 42 -3.75 5.82 1.51
N ILE A 43 -2.72 6.61 1.17
CA ILE A 43 -2.77 7.52 0.01
C ILE A 43 -3.00 6.72 -1.27
N GLU A 44 -2.18 5.70 -1.50
CA GLU A 44 -2.25 4.88 -2.72
C GLU A 44 -3.58 4.12 -2.83
N ARG A 45 -4.15 3.64 -1.72
CA ARG A 45 -5.49 3.01 -1.69
C ARG A 45 -6.56 3.94 -2.25
N LEU A 46 -6.55 5.22 -1.85
CA LEU A 46 -7.51 6.21 -2.34
C LEU A 46 -7.29 6.49 -3.83
N ARG A 47 -6.05 6.68 -4.27
CA ARG A 47 -5.71 6.89 -5.67
C ARG A 47 -6.19 5.75 -6.57
N GLN A 48 -5.98 4.51 -6.14
CA GLN A 48 -6.46 3.32 -6.85
C GLN A 48 -7.98 3.19 -6.90
N GLU A 49 -8.72 3.94 -6.07
CA GLU A 49 -10.18 4.05 -6.10
C GLU A 49 -10.66 5.29 -6.86
N GLY A 50 -9.75 5.97 -7.57
CA GLY A 50 -10.04 7.17 -8.35
C GLY A 50 -10.25 8.42 -7.48
N ARG A 51 -9.72 8.42 -6.25
CA ARG A 51 -9.82 9.53 -5.30
C ARG A 51 -8.43 10.11 -5.07
N GLU A 52 -8.21 11.34 -5.53
CA GLU A 52 -6.98 12.08 -5.25
C GLU A 52 -7.20 12.96 -4.00
N PRO A 53 -6.55 12.69 -2.86
CA PRO A 53 -6.73 13.51 -1.68
C PRO A 53 -6.17 14.92 -1.92
N GLY A 54 -6.98 15.94 -1.68
CA GLY A 54 -6.53 17.35 -1.69
C GLY A 54 -5.94 17.80 -0.35
N LEU A 55 -6.03 16.95 0.69
CA LEU A 55 -5.53 17.22 2.04
C LEU A 55 -5.28 15.90 2.80
N ILE A 56 -4.23 15.88 3.61
CA ILE A 56 -3.96 14.83 4.59
C ILE A 56 -4.07 15.45 6.00
N LEU A 57 -4.85 14.81 6.87
CA LEU A 57 -4.96 15.15 8.29
C LEU A 57 -4.26 14.06 9.11
N LEU A 58 -3.33 14.48 9.98
CA LEU A 58 -2.73 13.62 11.01
C LEU A 58 -3.21 14.10 12.39
N LEU A 59 -4.09 13.34 13.04
CA LEU A 59 -4.79 13.77 14.25
C LEU A 59 -4.06 13.39 15.56
N GLY A 60 -2.74 13.53 15.59
CA GLY A 60 -1.90 13.31 16.77
C GLY A 60 -1.34 11.90 16.92
N ASP A 61 -0.49 11.76 17.93
CA ASP A 61 0.31 10.58 18.26
C ASP A 61 1.08 10.06 17.04
N LEU A 62 1.89 10.95 16.46
CA LEU A 62 2.66 10.65 15.24
C LEU A 62 3.79 9.66 15.51
N VAL A 63 4.34 9.70 16.73
CA VAL A 63 5.38 8.78 17.21
C VAL A 63 4.98 8.11 18.52
N ALA A 64 5.54 6.94 18.81
CA ALA A 64 5.25 6.19 20.03
C ALA A 64 5.83 6.83 21.30
N ASP A 65 6.93 7.59 21.19
CA ASP A 65 7.52 8.32 22.31
C ASP A 65 8.30 9.55 21.82
N GLY A 66 7.70 10.74 21.96
CA GLY A 66 8.29 12.02 21.56
C GLY A 66 9.53 12.44 22.36
N ARG A 67 9.83 11.76 23.47
CA ARG A 67 11.04 11.96 24.28
C ARG A 67 12.19 11.06 23.85
N ALA A 68 11.92 10.02 23.07
CA ALA A 68 12.96 9.13 22.59
C ALA A 68 13.98 9.89 21.72
N PRO A 69 15.28 9.56 21.79
CA PRO A 69 16.32 10.24 21.01
C PRO A 69 16.04 10.30 19.49
N GLY A 70 15.37 9.29 18.93
CA GLY A 70 15.04 9.23 17.50
C GLY A 70 13.71 9.88 17.11
N ALA A 71 12.94 10.45 18.05
CA ALA A 71 11.63 11.06 17.74
C ALA A 71 11.72 12.21 16.73
N GLU A 72 12.74 13.07 16.86
CA GLU A 72 12.94 14.18 15.91
C GLU A 72 13.15 13.65 14.48
N LEU A 73 14.00 12.62 14.34
CA LEU A 73 14.28 12.00 13.06
C LEU A 73 13.04 11.32 12.48
N ALA A 74 12.24 10.64 13.32
CA ALA A 74 11.01 10.00 12.91
C ALA A 74 9.99 11.02 12.36
N TRP A 75 9.77 12.15 13.05
CA TRP A 75 8.92 13.22 12.54
C TRP A 75 9.47 13.82 11.25
N MET A 76 10.78 14.10 11.17
CA MET A 76 11.41 14.63 9.96
C MET A 76 11.26 13.70 8.76
N GLN A 77 11.43 12.39 8.95
CA GLN A 77 11.26 11.40 7.89
C GLN A 77 9.80 11.31 7.43
N LEU A 78 8.85 11.31 8.37
CA LEU A 78 7.42 11.31 8.03
C LEU A 78 7.03 12.59 7.27
N ALA A 79 7.42 13.76 7.78
CA ALA A 79 7.18 15.05 7.14
C ALA A 79 7.79 15.11 5.74
N GLY A 80 9.05 14.67 5.58
CA GLY A 80 9.72 14.63 4.28
C GLY A 80 9.03 13.73 3.25
N LYS A 81 8.57 12.53 3.67
CA LYS A 81 7.80 11.62 2.82
C LYS A 81 6.48 12.22 2.39
N LEU A 82 5.75 12.86 3.31
CA LEU A 82 4.47 13.49 3.00
C LEU A 82 4.62 14.73 2.14
N LEU A 83 5.64 15.56 2.39
CA LEU A 83 5.97 16.70 1.54
C LEU A 83 6.23 16.27 0.09
N ALA A 84 6.92 15.15 -0.12
CA ALA A 84 7.19 14.60 -1.45
C ALA A 84 5.93 14.18 -2.23
N THR A 85 4.78 14.02 -1.55
CA THR A 85 3.50 13.70 -2.23
C THR A 85 2.88 14.91 -2.93
N GLY A 86 3.28 16.14 -2.55
CA GLY A 86 2.67 17.38 -3.01
C GLY A 86 1.29 17.68 -2.41
N ILE A 87 0.73 16.79 -1.58
CA ILE A 87 -0.57 16.98 -0.94
C ILE A 87 -0.37 17.84 0.33
N PRO A 88 -1.16 18.91 0.54
CA PRO A 88 -1.15 19.66 1.78
C PRO A 88 -1.38 18.76 3.00
N VAL A 89 -0.66 19.01 4.10
CA VAL A 89 -0.77 18.27 5.35
C VAL A 89 -1.12 19.22 6.49
N LEU A 90 -2.10 18.84 7.30
CA LEU A 90 -2.31 19.41 8.63
C LEU A 90 -2.04 18.32 9.67
N ALA A 91 -0.96 18.48 10.43
CA ALA A 91 -0.59 17.54 11.48
C ALA A 91 -0.72 18.19 12.85
N LEU A 92 -1.46 17.54 13.73
CA LEU A 92 -1.58 17.92 15.14
C LEU A 92 -0.62 17.06 15.97
N PRO A 93 -0.03 17.59 17.05
CA PRO A 93 0.65 16.78 18.05
C PRO A 93 -0.39 16.09 18.96
N GLY A 94 -0.12 14.83 19.31
CA GLY A 94 -0.82 14.14 20.39
C GLY A 94 -0.05 14.17 21.72
N ASN A 95 -0.52 13.41 22.71
CA ASN A 95 0.15 13.35 24.01
C ASN A 95 1.49 12.61 23.96
N HIS A 96 1.70 11.74 22.97
CA HIS A 96 3.01 11.13 22.73
C HIS A 96 3.97 12.09 22.01
N ASP A 97 3.46 13.13 21.36
CA ASP A 97 4.27 14.12 20.62
C ASP A 97 4.75 15.27 21.52
N GLU A 98 5.57 14.92 22.53
CA GLU A 98 5.99 15.78 23.66
C GLU A 98 6.64 17.14 23.31
N ARG A 99 6.89 17.43 22.02
CA ARG A 99 7.42 18.71 21.52
C ARG A 99 6.48 19.31 20.45
N PRO A 100 5.29 19.79 20.84
CA PRO A 100 4.24 20.22 19.90
C PRO A 100 4.66 21.34 18.95
N ASP A 101 5.48 22.29 19.42
CA ASP A 101 6.00 23.39 18.59
C ASP A 101 6.96 22.87 17.50
N ARG A 102 7.70 21.80 17.76
CA ARG A 102 8.58 21.17 16.77
C ARG A 102 7.78 20.42 15.72
N VAL A 103 6.74 19.69 16.13
CA VAL A 103 5.80 19.05 15.19
C VAL A 103 5.14 20.10 14.30
N ALA A 104 4.62 21.18 14.89
CA ALA A 104 4.03 22.29 14.14
C ALA A 104 4.98 22.88 13.11
N ALA A 105 6.27 23.07 13.46
CA ALA A 105 7.27 23.59 12.55
C ALA A 105 7.60 22.61 11.40
N LEU A 106 7.77 21.31 11.70
CA LEU A 106 8.12 20.29 10.71
C LEU A 106 7.02 20.08 9.67
N PHE A 107 5.76 20.12 10.09
CA PHE A 107 4.59 19.94 9.23
C PHE A 107 3.96 21.27 8.76
N ASN A 108 4.60 22.41 9.06
CA ASN A 108 4.08 23.75 8.77
C ASN A 108 2.62 23.96 9.23
N THR A 109 2.27 23.39 10.39
CA THR A 109 0.92 23.37 10.97
C THR A 109 0.94 24.00 12.36
N SER A 110 0.91 25.32 12.44
CA SER A 110 0.69 26.01 13.72
C SER A 110 -0.81 26.03 14.09
N PRO A 111 -1.16 26.24 15.37
CA PRO A 111 -2.55 26.43 15.79
C PRO A 111 -3.26 27.59 15.05
N GLY A 112 -4.58 27.59 15.11
CA GLY A 112 -5.44 28.62 14.53
C GLY A 112 -6.08 28.24 13.19
N LEU A 113 -6.58 29.24 12.46
CA LEU A 113 -7.24 29.05 11.17
C LEU A 113 -6.26 28.68 10.06
N ARG A 114 -6.57 27.63 9.29
CA ARG A 114 -5.92 27.25 8.04
C ARG A 114 -6.98 27.16 6.94
N ARG A 115 -6.69 27.71 5.76
CA ARG A 115 -7.62 27.71 4.63
C ARG A 115 -7.13 26.77 3.53
N ILE A 116 -7.95 25.80 3.17
CA ILE A 116 -7.65 24.82 2.13
C ILE A 116 -8.94 24.54 1.36
N GLY A 117 -8.91 24.66 0.04
CA GLY A 117 -10.06 24.34 -0.82
C GLY A 117 -11.34 25.15 -0.55
N GLY A 118 -11.21 26.37 0.01
CA GLY A 118 -12.38 27.18 0.40
C GLY A 118 -13.02 26.80 1.75
N TYR A 119 -12.41 25.88 2.50
CA TYR A 119 -12.80 25.50 3.87
C TYR A 119 -11.87 26.13 4.91
N GLY A 120 -12.39 26.37 6.12
CA GLY A 120 -11.62 26.85 7.27
C GLY A 120 -11.36 25.75 8.29
N PHE A 121 -10.13 25.29 8.41
CA PHE A 121 -9.69 24.31 9.41
C PHE A 121 -9.16 25.05 10.65
N LEU A 122 -9.78 24.84 11.80
CA LEU A 122 -9.36 25.36 13.09
C LEU A 122 -8.50 24.32 13.78
N VAL A 123 -7.19 24.54 13.82
CA VAL A 123 -6.21 23.64 14.44
C VAL A 123 -6.04 23.99 15.91
N PHE A 124 -6.31 23.04 16.81
CA PHE A 124 -6.19 23.23 18.26
C PHE A 124 -5.11 22.34 18.86
N HIS A 125 -4.27 22.92 19.72
CA HIS A 125 -3.33 22.18 20.57
C HIS A 125 -3.81 22.30 22.01
N ASP A 126 -4.58 21.32 22.47
CA ASP A 126 -5.18 21.36 23.80
C ASP A 126 -4.09 21.20 24.89
N ARG A 127 -4.26 21.92 26.01
CA ARG A 127 -3.22 22.04 27.03
C ARG A 127 -3.35 20.90 28.03
N ARG A 128 -2.25 20.20 28.28
CA ARG A 128 -2.11 19.28 29.40
C ARG A 128 -2.17 20.06 30.72
N ILE A 129 -3.12 19.73 31.59
CA ILE A 129 -3.30 20.36 32.89
C ILE A 129 -2.51 19.61 33.96
N THR A 130 -2.79 18.31 34.11
CA THR A 130 -2.12 17.41 35.05
C THR A 130 -2.36 15.97 34.63
N GLY A 131 -1.36 15.09 34.78
CA GLY A 131 -1.50 13.68 34.41
C GLY A 131 -2.07 13.54 32.99
N ASP A 132 -3.19 12.84 32.85
CA ASP A 132 -3.84 12.60 31.56
C ASP A 132 -5.02 13.53 31.28
N HIS A 133 -5.11 14.65 32.01
CA HIS A 133 -6.18 15.65 31.86
C HIS A 133 -5.76 16.80 30.95
N TYR A 134 -6.67 17.17 30.05
CA TYR A 134 -6.47 18.19 29.01
C TYR A 134 -7.62 19.19 29.00
N ALA A 135 -7.33 20.45 28.68
CA ALA A 135 -8.35 21.47 28.50
C ALA A 135 -7.97 22.45 27.40
N ARG A 136 -8.99 23.00 26.74
CA ARG A 136 -8.80 24.10 25.80
C ARG A 136 -8.63 25.43 26.53
N ALA A 137 -7.64 26.23 26.14
CA ALA A 137 -7.44 27.56 26.71
C ALA A 137 -8.56 28.53 26.31
N ASP A 138 -8.83 29.55 27.13
CA ASP A 138 -9.91 30.52 26.90
C ASP A 138 -9.80 31.25 25.55
N ALA A 139 -8.57 31.60 25.14
CA ALA A 139 -8.32 32.22 23.84
C ALA A 139 -8.73 31.30 22.67
N ASP A 140 -8.49 30.00 22.81
CA ASP A 140 -8.84 28.99 21.81
C ASP A 140 -10.33 28.62 21.86
N LEU A 141 -10.98 28.71 23.03
CA LEU A 141 -12.43 28.61 23.15
C LEU A 141 -13.15 29.75 22.41
N ALA A 142 -12.57 30.97 22.40
CA ALA A 142 -13.14 32.11 21.69
C ALA A 142 -12.88 32.06 20.17
N LEU A 143 -11.85 31.34 19.72
CA LEU A 143 -11.37 31.35 18.34
C LEU A 143 -12.45 31.00 17.29
N PRO A 144 -13.27 29.93 17.43
CA PRO A 144 -14.31 29.62 16.45
C PRO A 144 -15.24 30.81 16.18
N THR A 145 -15.74 31.46 17.23
CA THR A 145 -16.66 32.60 17.12
C THR A 145 -15.99 33.79 16.46
N VAL A 146 -14.74 34.10 16.85
CA VAL A 146 -13.95 35.18 16.24
C VAL A 146 -13.75 34.93 14.75
N VAL A 147 -13.39 33.70 14.37
CA VAL A 147 -13.16 33.33 12.98
C VAL A 147 -14.46 33.34 12.17
N ALA A 148 -15.56 32.82 12.71
CA ALA A 148 -16.86 32.82 12.05
C ALA A 148 -17.34 34.24 11.76
N ALA A 149 -17.22 35.15 12.74
CA ALA A 149 -17.61 36.55 12.59
C ALA A 149 -16.76 37.28 11.52
N ALA A 150 -15.46 37.01 11.50
CA ALA A 150 -14.55 37.60 10.51
C ALA A 150 -14.73 37.00 9.10
N ASN A 151 -15.36 35.82 8.99
CA ASN A 151 -15.45 35.05 7.73
C ASN A 151 -16.85 34.49 7.49
N PRO A 152 -17.86 35.36 7.28
CA PRO A 152 -19.23 34.92 7.10
C PRO A 152 -19.35 33.91 5.94
N GLY A 153 -20.00 32.77 6.20
CA GLY A 153 -20.27 31.73 5.22
C GLY A 153 -19.11 30.76 4.95
N LEU A 154 -17.94 30.94 5.57
CA LEU A 154 -16.85 29.97 5.50
C LEU A 154 -17.22 28.71 6.30
N PRO A 155 -17.26 27.50 5.70
CA PRO A 155 -17.47 26.28 6.46
C PRO A 155 -16.27 26.02 7.38
N LEU A 156 -16.54 25.85 8.68
CA LEU A 156 -15.51 25.67 9.70
C LEU A 156 -15.44 24.21 10.16
N ILE A 157 -14.23 23.66 10.17
CA ILE A 157 -13.90 22.32 10.62
C ILE A 157 -12.91 22.43 11.78
N ALA A 158 -13.25 21.90 12.94
CA ALA A 158 -12.35 21.86 14.08
C ALA A 158 -11.51 20.58 14.09
N LEU A 159 -10.21 20.73 14.33
CA LEU A 159 -9.24 19.65 14.42
C LEU A 159 -8.58 19.69 15.80
N GLN A 160 -8.58 18.56 16.48
CA GLN A 160 -7.91 18.38 17.77
C GLN A 160 -7.47 16.92 17.91
N HIS A 161 -6.56 16.64 18.84
CA HIS A 161 -6.20 15.26 19.17
C HIS A 161 -7.21 14.65 20.16
N ASN A 162 -7.52 15.35 21.26
CA ASN A 162 -8.42 14.85 22.31
C ASN A 162 -9.90 14.78 21.84
N PRO A 163 -10.62 13.68 22.13
CA PRO A 163 -12.05 13.57 21.84
C PRO A 163 -12.89 14.62 22.55
N VAL A 164 -13.92 15.13 21.86
CA VAL A 164 -14.88 16.11 22.40
C VAL A 164 -16.24 15.46 22.69
N PHE A 165 -16.79 14.76 21.68
CA PHE A 165 -18.11 14.15 21.70
C PHE A 165 -18.18 12.97 20.71
N PRO A 166 -19.00 11.92 20.93
CA PRO A 166 -19.80 11.66 22.14
C PRO A 166 -18.94 11.37 23.38
N ALA A 167 -19.57 11.30 24.55
CA ALA A 167 -18.89 10.77 25.72
C ALA A 167 -18.50 9.31 25.46
N ILE A 168 -17.31 8.93 25.94
CA ILE A 168 -16.80 7.56 25.84
C ILE A 168 -17.26 6.80 27.09
N ASP A 169 -17.94 5.67 26.92
CA ASP A 169 -18.51 4.86 27.99
C ASP A 169 -17.45 3.98 28.68
N ALA A 170 -16.43 4.63 29.25
CA ALA A 170 -15.34 4.06 30.02
C ALA A 170 -14.65 5.17 30.84
N PRO A 171 -13.92 4.84 31.93
CA PRO A 171 -13.03 5.81 32.58
C PRO A 171 -11.92 6.20 31.58
N TYR A 172 -12.14 7.30 30.85
CA TYR A 172 -11.28 7.76 29.78
C TYR A 172 -10.79 9.18 30.08
N PRO A 173 -9.60 9.34 30.69
CA PRO A 173 -9.14 10.62 31.23
C PRO A 173 -8.74 11.63 30.15
N TYR A 174 -8.50 11.16 28.92
CA TYR A 174 -8.01 11.96 27.81
C TYR A 174 -9.08 12.78 27.07
N ARG A 175 -10.34 12.73 27.52
CA ARG A 175 -11.36 13.68 27.06
C ARG A 175 -11.05 15.05 27.63
N LEU A 176 -11.35 16.12 26.89
CA LEU A 176 -11.18 17.47 27.42
C LEU A 176 -12.05 17.70 28.66
N ASP A 177 -11.45 18.19 29.74
CA ASP A 177 -12.15 18.55 30.99
C ASP A 177 -13.24 19.59 30.74
N ASN A 178 -13.02 20.47 29.77
CA ASN A 178 -13.97 21.49 29.33
C ASN A 178 -14.63 21.18 27.96
N ALA A 179 -14.81 19.90 27.62
CA ALA A 179 -15.41 19.47 26.35
C ALA A 179 -16.79 20.09 26.07
N ASP A 180 -17.63 20.32 27.08
CA ASP A 180 -18.93 20.95 26.89
C ASP A 180 -18.80 22.44 26.50
N ALA A 181 -17.85 23.17 27.09
CA ALA A 181 -17.56 24.55 26.68
C ALA A 181 -16.99 24.61 25.24
N VAL A 182 -16.19 23.61 24.87
CA VAL A 182 -15.72 23.45 23.48
C VAL A 182 -16.90 23.22 22.53
N ALA A 183 -17.82 22.32 22.87
CA ALA A 183 -19.01 22.06 22.07
C ALA A 183 -19.91 23.30 21.95
N ASP A 184 -20.09 24.07 23.02
CA ASP A 184 -20.84 25.33 22.99
C ASP A 184 -20.19 26.40 22.09
N SER A 185 -18.85 26.47 22.08
CA SER A 185 -18.12 27.33 21.16
C SER A 185 -18.36 26.94 19.70
N TYR A 186 -18.29 25.63 19.38
CA TYR A 186 -18.55 25.11 18.05
C TYR A 186 -19.97 25.39 17.57
N ARG A 187 -20.97 25.14 18.43
CA ARG A 187 -22.38 25.46 18.19
C ARG A 187 -22.56 26.94 17.88
N SER A 188 -21.99 27.82 18.70
CA SER A 188 -22.14 29.28 18.56
C SER A 188 -21.49 29.82 17.28
N ALA A 189 -20.42 29.18 16.83
CA ALA A 189 -19.68 29.55 15.62
C ALA A 189 -20.18 28.86 14.34
N GLY A 190 -21.11 27.91 14.44
CA GLY A 190 -21.58 27.13 13.30
C GLY A 190 -20.51 26.20 12.70
N VAL A 191 -19.62 25.65 13.55
CA VAL A 191 -18.64 24.63 13.13
C VAL A 191 -19.41 23.41 12.62
N CYS A 192 -19.21 23.01 11.37
CA CYS A 192 -19.96 21.92 10.77
C CYS A 192 -19.38 20.54 11.10
N LEU A 193 -18.08 20.46 11.36
CA LEU A 193 -17.38 19.20 11.61
C LEU A 193 -16.30 19.37 12.69
N SER A 194 -16.19 18.39 13.58
CA SER A 194 -15.15 18.27 14.59
C SER A 194 -14.48 16.90 14.48
N LEU A 195 -13.16 16.90 14.26
CA LEU A 195 -12.36 15.69 14.05
C LEU A 195 -11.36 15.53 15.21
N SER A 196 -11.33 14.33 15.79
CA SER A 196 -10.44 13.96 16.91
C SER A 196 -9.68 12.66 16.64
N GLY A 197 -8.62 12.42 17.42
CA GLY A 197 -7.87 11.16 17.50
C GLY A 197 -7.93 10.54 18.90
N HIS A 198 -6.84 9.89 19.33
CA HIS A 198 -6.56 9.40 20.69
C HIS A 198 -7.40 8.20 21.16
N TYR A 199 -8.71 8.18 20.90
CA TYR A 199 -9.56 7.05 21.23
C TYR A 199 -9.45 6.01 20.12
N HIS A 200 -8.49 5.09 20.25
CA HIS A 200 -8.10 4.14 19.21
C HIS A 200 -9.25 3.38 18.53
N PRO A 201 -10.32 2.92 19.23
CA PRO A 201 -11.46 2.29 18.57
C PRO A 201 -12.19 3.19 17.56
N GLY A 202 -12.04 4.51 17.70
CA GLY A 202 -12.80 5.54 17.00
C GLY A 202 -14.21 5.70 17.57
N ALA A 203 -14.88 6.79 17.19
CA ALA A 203 -16.26 7.06 17.58
C ALA A 203 -16.98 7.93 16.54
N GLY A 204 -18.29 7.73 16.39
CA GLY A 204 -19.13 8.48 15.45
C GLY A 204 -19.08 7.96 14.01
N PRO A 205 -19.56 8.76 13.03
CA PRO A 205 -19.97 10.16 13.17
C PRO A 205 -21.25 10.34 14.00
N THR A 206 -21.30 11.37 14.85
CA THR A 206 -22.50 11.73 15.64
C THR A 206 -22.80 13.22 15.50
N VAL A 207 -24.06 13.59 15.25
CA VAL A 207 -24.48 14.99 15.12
C VAL A 207 -25.00 15.51 16.46
N ARG A 208 -24.52 16.68 16.89
CA ARG A 208 -25.05 17.44 18.03
C ARG A 208 -25.03 18.93 17.69
N ASP A 209 -26.17 19.60 17.87
CA ASP A 209 -26.31 21.06 17.74
C ASP A 209 -25.76 21.65 16.42
N GLY A 210 -25.90 20.89 15.31
CA GLY A 210 -25.43 21.29 13.98
C GLY A 210 -23.97 20.95 13.65
N THR A 211 -23.21 20.45 14.62
CA THR A 211 -21.83 19.94 14.42
C THR A 211 -21.84 18.42 14.31
N THR A 212 -21.16 17.89 13.30
CA THR A 212 -20.83 16.46 13.24
C THR A 212 -19.53 16.23 14.00
N TYR A 213 -19.51 15.28 14.92
CA TYR A 213 -18.33 14.88 15.66
C TYR A 213 -17.88 13.50 15.22
N LEU A 214 -16.58 13.35 14.99
CA LEU A 214 -15.97 12.06 14.68
C LEU A 214 -14.59 11.96 15.34
N THR A 215 -14.35 10.83 15.98
CA THR A 215 -13.02 10.43 16.42
C THR A 215 -12.49 9.36 15.47
N ALA A 216 -11.40 9.67 14.77
CA ALA A 216 -10.74 8.75 13.87
C ALA A 216 -10.14 7.58 14.67
N PRO A 217 -10.26 6.34 14.18
CA PRO A 217 -9.62 5.20 14.81
C PRO A 217 -8.10 5.25 14.58
N ALA A 218 -7.35 4.57 15.45
CA ALA A 218 -5.90 4.52 15.38
C ALA A 218 -5.41 3.69 14.20
N LEU A 219 -4.46 4.22 13.42
CA LEU A 219 -3.85 3.50 12.30
C LEU A 219 -2.94 2.38 12.77
N CYS A 220 -2.30 2.52 13.94
CA CYS A 220 -1.37 1.53 14.47
C CYS A 220 -2.03 0.19 14.87
N ASP A 221 -3.34 0.21 15.12
CA ASP A 221 -4.08 -0.95 15.63
C ASP A 221 -4.72 -1.73 14.48
N PRO A 222 -4.60 -3.08 14.44
CA PRO A 222 -5.31 -3.90 13.47
C PRO A 222 -6.83 -3.62 13.49
N PRO A 223 -7.50 -3.54 12.33
CA PRO A 223 -7.04 -3.86 10.97
C PRO A 223 -6.33 -2.71 10.22
N PHE A 224 -5.71 -1.79 10.96
CA PHE A 224 -5.04 -0.56 10.50
C PHE A 224 -6.01 0.34 9.73
N PRO A 225 -7.06 0.83 10.41
CA PRO A 225 -8.08 1.64 9.80
C PRO A 225 -7.58 3.04 9.46
N PHE A 226 -8.14 3.62 8.42
CA PHE A 226 -8.05 5.04 8.11
C PHE A 226 -9.35 5.52 7.48
N LEU A 227 -9.55 6.83 7.43
CA LEU A 227 -10.79 7.40 6.90
C LEU A 227 -10.50 8.23 5.65
N HIS A 228 -11.41 8.10 4.69
CA HIS A 228 -11.58 9.05 3.61
C HIS A 228 -12.80 9.92 3.95
N LEU A 229 -12.61 11.23 3.93
CA LEU A 229 -13.65 12.22 4.10
C LEU A 229 -13.85 12.98 2.79
N ARG A 230 -15.06 12.96 2.25
CA ARG A 230 -15.47 13.89 1.19
C ARG A 230 -16.28 15.02 1.81
N LEU A 231 -15.75 16.25 1.74
CA LEU A 231 -16.47 17.46 2.12
C LEU A 231 -17.08 18.11 0.88
N ALA A 232 -18.35 18.48 0.95
CA ALA A 232 -19.04 19.26 -0.07
C ALA A 232 -19.92 20.31 0.62
N GLY A 233 -19.47 21.57 0.65
CA GLY A 233 -20.13 22.62 1.43
C GLY A 233 -20.06 22.33 2.93
N THR A 234 -21.19 22.05 3.59
CA THR A 234 -21.22 21.64 5.01
C THR A 234 -21.46 20.15 5.19
N GLN A 235 -21.66 19.40 4.10
CA GLN A 235 -21.89 17.95 4.16
C GLN A 235 -20.56 17.20 4.22
N ALA A 236 -20.47 16.26 5.16
CA ALA A 236 -19.33 15.39 5.38
C ALA A 236 -19.73 13.93 5.15
N THR A 237 -19.09 13.27 4.19
CA THR A 237 -19.28 11.84 3.93
C THR A 237 -18.00 11.08 4.27
N PHE A 238 -18.11 10.12 5.18
CA PHE A 238 -16.98 9.31 5.63
C PHE A 238 -17.01 7.92 5.01
N THR A 239 -15.87 7.45 4.51
CA THR A 239 -15.63 6.06 4.15
C THR A 239 -14.50 5.53 5.02
N ARG A 240 -14.72 4.44 5.74
CA ARG A 240 -13.68 3.74 6.48
C ARG A 240 -12.99 2.73 5.57
N HIS A 241 -11.67 2.72 5.60
CA HIS A 241 -10.81 1.77 4.93
C HIS A 241 -9.95 1.04 5.96
N THR A 242 -9.40 -0.12 5.58
CA THR A 242 -8.47 -0.90 6.39
C THR A 242 -7.32 -1.37 5.48
N LEU A 243 -6.11 -1.48 6.04
CA LEU A 243 -4.96 -2.00 5.28
C LEU A 243 -4.85 -3.52 5.38
N ARG A 244 -5.23 -4.09 6.53
CA ARG A 244 -5.25 -5.55 6.72
C ARG A 244 -6.42 -6.17 5.96
N HIS A 245 -6.15 -7.28 5.27
CA HIS A 245 -7.17 -8.12 4.65
C HIS A 245 -7.75 -9.08 5.68
N GLU A 246 -9.06 -9.31 5.58
CA GLU A 246 -9.78 -10.26 6.44
C GLU A 246 -10.11 -11.56 5.69
N GLN A 247 -9.98 -11.56 4.36
CA GLN A 247 -10.23 -12.71 3.51
C GLN A 247 -9.18 -13.81 3.81
N PRO A 248 -9.60 -15.02 4.19
CA PRO A 248 -8.68 -16.12 4.42
C PRO A 248 -8.12 -16.66 3.09
N GLY A 249 -7.00 -17.36 3.16
CA GLY A 249 -6.40 -18.04 2.01
C GLY A 249 -5.61 -17.14 1.06
N LEU A 250 -5.41 -15.86 1.41
CA LEU A 250 -4.64 -14.96 0.57
C LEU A 250 -3.16 -15.32 0.57
N CYS A 251 -2.60 -15.44 -0.64
CA CYS A 251 -1.18 -15.67 -0.88
C CYS A 251 -0.67 -14.62 -1.86
N ASP A 252 0.36 -13.89 -1.46
CA ASP A 252 1.15 -13.08 -2.40
C ASP A 252 2.19 -13.98 -3.05
N CYS A 253 1.90 -14.41 -4.28
CA CYS A 253 2.68 -15.40 -5.00
C CYS A 253 3.95 -14.83 -5.64
N HIS A 254 4.17 -13.51 -5.60
CA HIS A 254 5.29 -12.88 -6.30
C HIS A 254 5.80 -11.66 -5.54
N CYS A 255 6.88 -11.85 -4.79
CA CYS A 255 7.52 -10.80 -4.00
C CYS A 255 9.04 -10.97 -4.07
N HIS A 256 9.74 -9.91 -4.49
CA HIS A 256 11.20 -9.91 -4.64
C HIS A 256 11.92 -9.59 -3.34
N THR A 257 13.24 -9.77 -3.35
CA THR A 257 14.11 -9.54 -2.19
C THR A 257 15.26 -8.58 -2.48
N GLU A 258 16.15 -8.43 -1.51
CA GLU A 258 17.46 -7.78 -1.67
C GLU A 258 18.35 -8.41 -2.76
N PHE A 259 18.03 -9.60 -3.26
CA PHE A 259 18.75 -10.20 -4.39
C PHE A 259 18.30 -9.65 -5.75
N ALA A 260 17.10 -9.08 -5.87
CA ALA A 260 16.67 -8.44 -7.10
C ALA A 260 17.42 -7.11 -7.33
N TYR A 261 18.06 -6.95 -8.48
CA TYR A 261 18.69 -5.71 -8.94
C TYR A 261 17.73 -4.54 -9.14
N CYS A 262 16.44 -4.83 -9.32
CA CYS A 262 15.34 -3.87 -9.40
C CYS A 262 14.76 -3.52 -8.02
N SER A 263 15.15 -4.22 -6.95
CA SER A 263 14.77 -3.84 -5.59
C SER A 263 15.32 -2.45 -5.23
N THR A 264 14.56 -1.73 -4.41
CA THR A 264 14.95 -0.40 -3.90
C THR A 264 15.17 -0.44 -2.39
N THR A 265 14.15 -0.87 -1.64
CA THR A 265 14.11 -0.84 -0.16
C THR A 265 13.55 -2.11 0.45
N ILE A 266 13.12 -3.07 -0.37
CA ILE A 266 12.56 -4.32 0.09
C ILE A 266 13.67 -5.29 0.55
N THR A 267 13.36 -6.04 1.61
CA THR A 267 14.12 -7.24 2.02
C THR A 267 13.11 -8.37 2.23
N ALA A 268 13.56 -9.63 2.13
CA ALA A 268 12.66 -10.75 2.39
C ALA A 268 12.08 -10.71 3.81
N ALA A 269 12.88 -10.33 4.81
CA ALA A 269 12.44 -10.20 6.20
C ALA A 269 11.28 -9.20 6.34
N ASN A 270 11.41 -8.02 5.74
CA ASN A 270 10.37 -6.99 5.77
C ASN A 270 9.14 -7.41 4.96
N GLY A 271 9.34 -8.02 3.78
CA GLY A 271 8.23 -8.53 2.95
C GLY A 271 7.41 -9.61 3.67
N ILE A 272 8.07 -10.54 4.35
CA ILE A 272 7.43 -11.59 5.16
C ILE A 272 6.68 -10.98 6.35
N ALA A 273 7.34 -10.11 7.12
CA ALA A 273 6.74 -9.50 8.31
C ALA A 273 5.49 -8.69 7.95
N LEU A 274 5.59 -7.85 6.90
CA LEU A 274 4.50 -7.01 6.46
C LEU A 274 3.34 -7.81 5.88
N SER A 275 3.62 -8.87 5.10
CA SER A 275 2.58 -9.77 4.57
C SER A 275 1.79 -10.45 5.71
N ARG A 276 2.47 -10.92 6.76
CA ARG A 276 1.79 -11.47 7.96
C ARG A 276 0.91 -10.42 8.62
N LEU A 277 1.46 -9.23 8.83
CA LEU A 277 0.77 -8.14 9.51
C LEU A 277 -0.52 -7.77 8.77
N LEU A 278 -0.49 -7.79 7.44
CA LEU A 278 -1.61 -7.44 6.56
C LEU A 278 -2.60 -8.58 6.32
N GLY A 279 -2.49 -9.69 7.06
CA GLY A 279 -3.51 -10.74 7.07
C GLY A 279 -3.41 -11.74 5.92
N LEU A 280 -2.24 -11.87 5.29
CA LEU A 280 -2.00 -12.95 4.34
C LEU A 280 -1.78 -14.25 5.11
N ASP A 281 -2.06 -15.38 4.45
CA ASP A 281 -1.76 -16.72 4.96
C ASP A 281 -0.38 -17.20 4.50
N ARG A 282 0.08 -16.71 3.34
CA ARG A 282 1.39 -17.02 2.77
C ARG A 282 1.96 -15.87 1.94
N VAL A 283 3.27 -15.93 1.76
CA VAL A 283 4.00 -15.14 0.76
C VAL A 283 5.00 -16.06 0.05
N CYS A 284 5.13 -15.91 -1.26
CA CYS A 284 6.18 -16.52 -2.05
C CYS A 284 7.28 -15.50 -2.28
N ILE A 285 8.49 -15.87 -1.89
CA ILE A 285 9.71 -15.11 -2.11
C ILE A 285 10.37 -15.61 -3.38
N VAL A 286 10.36 -14.76 -4.41
CA VAL A 286 10.63 -15.15 -5.79
C VAL A 286 11.52 -14.09 -6.43
N ASP A 287 12.74 -14.44 -6.81
CA ASP A 287 13.67 -13.54 -7.52
C ASP A 287 13.98 -14.02 -8.93
N HIS A 288 14.36 -13.08 -9.78
CA HIS A 288 14.65 -13.32 -11.19
C HIS A 288 15.91 -14.17 -11.40
N THR A 289 15.82 -15.25 -12.19
CA THR A 289 17.00 -16.07 -12.50
C THR A 289 18.07 -15.33 -13.27
N PHE A 290 17.72 -14.49 -14.24
CA PHE A 290 18.73 -13.73 -15.00
C PHE A 290 19.54 -12.79 -14.12
N GLN A 291 18.95 -12.24 -13.06
CA GLN A 291 19.66 -11.39 -12.11
C GLN A 291 20.53 -12.22 -11.18
N LEU A 292 20.13 -13.44 -10.85
CA LEU A 292 20.92 -14.34 -10.01
C LEU A 292 22.13 -14.91 -10.77
N TYR A 293 21.97 -15.29 -12.04
CA TYR A 293 23.06 -15.86 -12.83
C TYR A 293 24.05 -14.84 -13.37
N PHE A 294 23.57 -13.66 -13.79
CA PHE A 294 24.41 -12.68 -14.46
C PHE A 294 24.76 -11.47 -13.59
N PRO A 295 25.96 -10.87 -13.78
CA PRO A 295 26.28 -9.61 -13.14
C PRO A 295 25.35 -8.49 -13.65
N LYS A 296 25.04 -7.52 -12.78
CA LYS A 296 24.10 -6.42 -13.05
C LYS A 296 24.28 -5.75 -14.43
N PRO A 297 25.51 -5.40 -14.89
CA PRO A 297 25.67 -4.76 -16.19
C PRO A 297 25.23 -5.64 -17.37
N TYR A 298 25.38 -6.97 -17.26
CA TYR A 298 24.95 -7.91 -18.30
C TYR A 298 23.45 -8.21 -18.20
N ALA A 299 22.95 -8.45 -16.98
CA ALA A 299 21.54 -8.77 -16.74
C ALA A 299 20.59 -7.77 -17.41
N TRP A 300 20.90 -6.46 -17.34
CA TRP A 300 20.08 -5.41 -17.94
C TRP A 300 20.23 -5.23 -19.46
N THR A 301 21.10 -6.02 -20.11
CA THR A 301 21.21 -6.01 -21.57
C THR A 301 20.14 -6.88 -22.24
N PHE A 302 19.53 -7.83 -21.51
CA PHE A 302 18.57 -8.81 -22.03
C PHE A 302 19.10 -9.65 -23.21
N LYS A 303 20.43 -9.85 -23.28
CA LYS A 303 21.08 -10.54 -24.41
C LYS A 303 21.20 -12.06 -24.28
N TRP A 304 21.00 -12.62 -23.10
CA TRP A 304 21.14 -14.06 -22.86
C TRP A 304 20.35 -14.96 -23.83
N PRO A 305 19.17 -14.58 -24.37
CA PRO A 305 18.50 -15.44 -25.35
C PRO A 305 19.29 -15.59 -26.66
N TYR A 306 20.22 -14.68 -26.95
CA TYR A 306 21.02 -14.69 -28.18
C TYR A 306 22.45 -15.19 -27.98
N GLU A 307 22.87 -15.43 -26.72
CA GLU A 307 24.25 -15.73 -26.34
C GLU A 307 24.29 -17.00 -25.47
N PRO A 308 24.03 -18.19 -26.04
CA PRO A 308 24.01 -19.46 -25.29
C PRO A 308 25.35 -19.75 -24.60
N GLU A 309 26.47 -19.29 -25.17
CA GLU A 309 27.80 -19.37 -24.55
C GLU A 309 27.90 -18.57 -23.25
N ALA A 310 27.20 -17.43 -23.14
CA ALA A 310 27.17 -16.63 -21.93
C ALA A 310 26.36 -17.34 -20.83
N VAL A 311 25.25 -17.99 -21.19
CA VAL A 311 24.46 -18.83 -20.27
C VAL A 311 25.30 -20.00 -19.76
N ALA A 312 25.96 -20.73 -20.66
CA ALA A 312 26.82 -21.86 -20.30
C ALA A 312 27.99 -21.43 -19.39
N ALA A 313 28.62 -20.29 -19.70
CA ALA A 313 29.68 -19.73 -18.86
C ALA A 313 29.18 -19.33 -17.47
N ALA A 314 27.98 -18.73 -17.37
CA ALA A 314 27.36 -18.39 -16.08
C ALA A 314 27.08 -19.65 -15.24
N TRP A 315 26.57 -20.72 -15.85
CA TRP A 315 26.30 -21.99 -15.16
C TRP A 315 27.56 -22.77 -14.78
N ALA A 316 28.65 -22.60 -15.51
CA ALA A 316 29.95 -23.20 -15.17
C ALA A 316 30.72 -22.40 -14.10
N SER A 317 30.32 -21.14 -13.84
CA SER A 317 31.01 -20.28 -12.88
C SER A 317 30.85 -20.78 -11.43
N PRO A 318 31.85 -20.61 -10.56
CA PRO A 318 31.72 -20.95 -9.14
C PRO A 318 30.50 -20.26 -8.50
N GLY A 319 29.62 -21.04 -7.88
CA GLY A 319 28.39 -20.54 -7.26
C GLY A 319 27.30 -20.10 -8.25
N ARG A 320 27.54 -20.22 -9.56
CA ARG A 320 26.63 -19.82 -10.65
C ARG A 320 26.17 -18.38 -10.50
N GLY A 321 27.14 -17.46 -10.42
CA GLY A 321 26.91 -16.07 -10.06
C GLY A 321 26.47 -15.93 -8.61
N ARG A 322 25.22 -15.52 -8.39
CA ARG A 322 24.60 -15.33 -7.06
C ARG A 322 23.61 -16.45 -6.70
N MET A 323 23.38 -17.43 -7.58
CA MET A 323 22.37 -18.46 -7.39
C MET A 323 22.61 -19.32 -6.15
N ALA A 324 23.84 -19.80 -5.93
CA ALA A 324 24.14 -20.64 -4.76
C ALA A 324 23.94 -19.88 -3.43
N ALA A 325 24.28 -18.58 -3.40
CA ALA A 325 24.04 -17.72 -2.24
C ALA A 325 22.55 -17.51 -2.01
N PHE A 326 21.78 -17.26 -3.09
CA PHE A 326 20.32 -17.13 -3.01
C PHE A 326 19.66 -18.43 -2.55
N GLN A 327 20.08 -19.61 -3.02
CA GLN A 327 19.55 -20.89 -2.54
C GLN A 327 19.79 -21.10 -1.04
N ALA A 328 20.99 -20.75 -0.53
CA ALA A 328 21.29 -20.82 0.90
C ALA A 328 20.40 -19.87 1.70
N PHE A 329 20.23 -18.64 1.23
CA PHE A 329 19.34 -17.64 1.80
C PHE A 329 17.87 -18.08 1.80
N ALA A 330 17.35 -18.51 0.64
CA ALA A 330 15.99 -19.00 0.46
C ALA A 330 15.70 -20.16 1.42
N ARG A 331 16.59 -21.16 1.51
CA ARG A 331 16.45 -22.25 2.49
C ARG A 331 16.36 -21.77 3.93
N ALA A 332 17.10 -20.73 4.30
CA ALA A 332 17.10 -20.19 5.66
C ALA A 332 15.80 -19.46 6.03
N ILE A 333 15.13 -18.83 5.06
CA ILE A 333 13.87 -18.08 5.29
C ILE A 333 12.61 -18.92 5.07
N ARG A 334 12.73 -20.08 4.40
CA ARG A 334 11.59 -20.96 4.09
C ARG A 334 10.88 -21.39 5.36
N SER A 335 9.55 -21.27 5.36
CA SER A 335 8.69 -21.63 6.48
C SER A 335 7.29 -22.02 5.98
N PRO A 336 6.37 -22.48 6.85
CA PRO A 336 4.98 -22.71 6.44
C PRO A 336 4.29 -21.47 5.84
N PHE A 337 4.72 -20.27 6.26
CA PHE A 337 4.23 -18.99 5.77
C PHE A 337 4.99 -18.49 4.53
N ALA A 338 6.33 -18.53 4.58
CA ALA A 338 7.19 -18.01 3.52
C ALA A 338 7.64 -19.17 2.61
N ARG A 339 7.08 -19.22 1.41
CA ARG A 339 7.48 -20.14 0.34
C ARG A 339 8.64 -19.55 -0.45
N ILE A 340 9.46 -20.39 -1.05
CA ILE A 340 10.60 -19.94 -1.86
C ILE A 340 10.49 -20.39 -3.32
N GLY A 341 10.91 -19.53 -4.22
CA GLY A 341 10.82 -19.80 -5.64
C GLY A 341 11.74 -18.95 -6.50
N LEU A 342 11.57 -19.14 -7.80
CA LEU A 342 12.26 -18.37 -8.83
C LEU A 342 11.27 -17.85 -9.86
N GLU A 343 11.51 -16.63 -10.31
CA GLU A 343 10.92 -16.12 -11.54
C GLU A 343 11.91 -16.43 -12.65
N VAL A 344 11.51 -17.35 -13.51
CA VAL A 344 12.36 -17.93 -14.56
C VAL A 344 12.02 -17.28 -15.89
N ASP A 345 13.06 -16.80 -16.57
CA ASP A 345 13.01 -16.41 -17.98
C ASP A 345 13.32 -17.62 -18.90
N LEU A 346 13.20 -17.44 -20.22
CA LEU A 346 13.62 -18.42 -21.22
C LEU A 346 15.00 -18.12 -21.80
N CYS A 347 15.70 -19.18 -22.21
CA CYS A 347 16.80 -19.15 -23.17
C CYS A 347 16.26 -19.03 -24.61
N GLY A 348 17.12 -18.73 -25.58
CA GLY A 348 16.70 -18.55 -26.98
C GLY A 348 16.15 -19.79 -27.68
N ASP A 349 16.47 -20.98 -27.15
CA ASP A 349 15.95 -22.27 -27.61
C ASP A 349 14.61 -22.64 -26.94
N GLY A 350 14.08 -21.78 -26.07
CA GLY A 350 12.85 -22.00 -25.31
C GLY A 350 13.02 -22.84 -24.05
N SER A 351 14.25 -23.25 -23.69
CA SER A 351 14.48 -23.86 -22.38
C SER A 351 14.33 -22.82 -21.27
N LEU A 352 14.06 -23.26 -20.03
CA LEU A 352 14.14 -22.35 -18.88
C LEU A 352 15.58 -21.84 -18.71
N LEU A 353 15.75 -20.56 -18.38
CA LEU A 353 17.00 -20.00 -17.87
C LEU A 353 17.18 -20.45 -16.41
N LEU A 354 17.45 -21.74 -16.25
CA LEU A 354 17.62 -22.44 -14.99
C LEU A 354 18.58 -23.60 -15.22
N ALA A 355 19.74 -23.56 -14.57
CA ALA A 355 20.71 -24.66 -14.66
C ALA A 355 20.05 -25.95 -14.15
N PRO A 356 20.27 -27.12 -14.79
CA PRO A 356 19.69 -28.38 -14.35
C PRO A 356 19.99 -28.71 -12.87
N GLU A 357 21.17 -28.35 -12.37
CA GLU A 357 21.58 -28.55 -10.98
C GLU A 357 20.83 -27.65 -9.98
N ASP A 358 20.16 -26.61 -10.47
CA ASP A 358 19.37 -25.67 -9.67
C ASP A 358 17.85 -25.93 -9.80
N ALA A 359 17.42 -26.94 -10.55
CA ALA A 359 16.00 -27.16 -10.86
C ALA A 359 15.15 -27.65 -9.67
N GLU A 360 15.78 -28.21 -8.64
CA GLU A 360 15.09 -28.84 -7.51
C GLU A 360 15.08 -27.96 -6.25
N GLY A 361 14.13 -28.24 -5.35
CA GLY A 361 14.08 -27.65 -4.01
C GLY A 361 13.21 -26.40 -3.86
N TRP A 362 12.61 -25.90 -4.94
CA TRP A 362 11.69 -24.76 -4.95
C TRP A 362 10.25 -25.15 -4.59
N ASP A 363 9.55 -24.30 -3.85
CA ASP A 363 8.10 -24.42 -3.63
C ASP A 363 7.32 -24.00 -4.89
N ILE A 364 7.86 -23.01 -5.62
CA ILE A 364 7.20 -22.38 -6.75
C ILE A 364 8.20 -21.90 -7.81
N LEU A 365 7.83 -22.05 -9.08
CA LEU A 365 8.50 -21.50 -10.25
C LEU A 365 7.46 -20.69 -11.05
N ILE A 366 7.84 -19.47 -11.39
CA ILE A 366 6.97 -18.52 -12.08
C ILE A 366 7.62 -18.18 -13.42
N GLY A 367 6.92 -18.39 -14.53
CA GLY A 367 7.39 -18.02 -15.85
C GLY A 367 7.10 -16.54 -16.14
N GLY A 368 8.13 -15.74 -16.37
CA GLY A 368 8.01 -14.32 -16.73
C GLY A 368 8.48 -14.05 -18.16
N ILE A 369 7.81 -13.16 -18.89
CA ILE A 369 8.26 -12.74 -20.23
C ILE A 369 8.79 -11.30 -20.15
N HIS A 370 10.09 -11.15 -19.90
CA HIS A 370 10.78 -9.86 -19.88
C HIS A 370 11.35 -9.46 -21.25
N VAL A 371 11.77 -10.45 -22.04
CA VAL A 371 12.30 -10.31 -23.39
C VAL A 371 11.85 -11.50 -24.23
N ILE A 372 11.63 -11.27 -25.53
CA ILE A 372 11.28 -12.32 -26.49
C ILE A 372 12.36 -12.36 -27.57
N ALA A 373 13.02 -13.51 -27.70
CA ALA A 373 14.02 -13.71 -28.75
C ALA A 373 13.38 -13.53 -30.14
N GLY A 374 13.92 -12.61 -30.94
CA GLY A 374 13.43 -12.25 -32.27
C GLY A 374 12.59 -10.96 -32.32
N VAL A 375 12.19 -10.40 -31.18
CA VAL A 375 11.46 -9.12 -31.16
C VAL A 375 12.41 -7.95 -31.00
N THR A 376 12.39 -7.05 -31.98
CA THR A 376 13.08 -5.76 -31.92
C THR A 376 12.05 -4.63 -31.87
N ARG A 377 12.05 -3.86 -30.79
CA ARG A 377 11.11 -2.75 -30.57
C ARG A 377 11.13 -1.76 -31.74
N GLY A 378 9.95 -1.46 -32.28
CA GLY A 378 9.78 -0.53 -33.40
C GLY A 378 10.19 -1.09 -34.77
N VAL A 379 10.63 -2.35 -34.84
CA VAL A 379 11.04 -3.02 -36.09
C VAL A 379 10.15 -4.24 -36.36
N THR A 380 9.98 -5.13 -35.38
CA THR A 380 9.16 -6.34 -35.53
C THR A 380 7.67 -5.95 -35.62
N PRO A 381 6.93 -6.42 -36.63
CA PRO A 381 5.49 -6.17 -36.73
C PRO A 381 4.69 -6.80 -35.57
N GLN A 382 3.55 -6.20 -35.23
CA GLN A 382 2.63 -6.67 -34.16
C GLN A 382 2.32 -8.18 -34.29
N ALA A 383 1.89 -8.64 -35.46
CA ALA A 383 1.51 -10.03 -35.67
C ALA A 383 2.69 -11.02 -35.50
N GLU A 384 3.90 -10.60 -35.83
CA GLU A 384 5.11 -11.40 -35.60
C GLU A 384 5.47 -11.44 -34.11
N ALA A 385 5.38 -10.30 -33.41
CA ALA A 385 5.58 -10.24 -31.96
C ALA A 385 4.57 -11.10 -31.21
N GLU A 386 3.30 -11.12 -31.63
CA GLU A 386 2.25 -12.01 -31.10
C GLU A 386 2.57 -13.49 -31.32
N THR A 387 3.08 -13.85 -32.50
CA THR A 387 3.48 -15.23 -32.82
C THR A 387 4.64 -15.68 -31.92
N LEU A 388 5.67 -14.83 -31.76
CA LEU A 388 6.82 -15.12 -30.91
C LEU A 388 6.45 -15.13 -29.42
N PHE A 389 5.50 -14.28 -29.00
CA PHE A 389 4.91 -14.35 -27.66
C PHE A 389 4.22 -15.68 -27.40
N MET A 390 3.38 -16.15 -28.33
CA MET A 390 2.73 -17.45 -28.17
C MET A 390 3.74 -18.60 -28.16
N ARG A 391 4.84 -18.53 -28.93
CA ARG A 391 5.95 -19.50 -28.85
C ARG A 391 6.50 -19.61 -27.42
N ASP A 392 6.83 -18.48 -26.80
CA ASP A 392 7.42 -18.47 -25.45
C ASP A 392 6.40 -18.91 -24.39
N VAL A 393 5.13 -18.55 -24.57
CA VAL A 393 4.03 -19.08 -23.76
C VAL A 393 3.94 -20.61 -23.86
N GLU A 394 3.98 -21.21 -25.07
CA GLU A 394 3.95 -22.67 -25.22
C GLU A 394 5.13 -23.34 -24.51
N ALA A 395 6.32 -22.73 -24.57
CA ALA A 395 7.49 -23.23 -23.85
C ALA A 395 7.25 -23.27 -22.32
N TYR A 396 6.67 -22.21 -21.75
CA TYR A 396 6.29 -22.20 -20.34
C TYR A 396 5.22 -23.23 -20.00
N LEU A 397 4.20 -23.38 -20.84
CA LEU A 397 3.12 -24.36 -20.63
C LEU A 397 3.65 -25.81 -20.60
N ALA A 398 4.69 -26.10 -21.39
CA ALA A 398 5.38 -27.39 -21.42
C ALA A 398 6.40 -27.59 -20.26
N SER A 399 6.71 -26.53 -19.51
CA SER A 399 7.72 -26.51 -18.46
C SER A 399 7.14 -26.81 -17.06
N PRO A 400 7.98 -27.01 -16.02
CA PRO A 400 7.51 -27.24 -14.66
C PRO A 400 6.99 -25.99 -13.92
N VAL A 401 7.01 -24.78 -14.53
CA VAL A 401 6.45 -23.56 -13.89
C VAL A 401 5.00 -23.76 -13.48
N GLN A 402 4.54 -23.10 -12.43
CA GLN A 402 3.14 -23.20 -11.97
C GLN A 402 2.29 -21.98 -12.31
N ILE A 403 2.93 -20.81 -12.43
CA ILE A 403 2.28 -19.53 -12.72
C ILE A 403 2.95 -18.91 -13.94
N LEU A 404 2.17 -18.32 -14.83
CA LEU A 404 2.68 -17.37 -15.82
C LEU A 404 2.42 -15.95 -15.31
N ALA A 405 3.50 -15.21 -15.04
CA ALA A 405 3.48 -13.88 -14.43
C ALA A 405 3.15 -12.77 -15.42
N HIS A 406 2.51 -11.71 -14.91
CA HIS A 406 2.20 -10.43 -15.56
C HIS A 406 1.93 -10.55 -17.06
N LEU A 407 1.07 -11.51 -17.41
CA LEU A 407 0.76 -11.88 -18.79
C LEU A 407 0.31 -10.65 -19.59
N PHE A 408 0.82 -10.55 -20.82
CA PHE A 408 0.65 -9.42 -21.73
C PHE A 408 1.34 -8.10 -21.34
N ARG A 409 2.02 -7.96 -20.18
CA ARG A 409 2.82 -6.76 -19.82
C ARG A 409 3.89 -6.44 -20.86
N PHE A 410 4.46 -7.47 -21.49
CA PHE A 410 5.44 -7.35 -22.56
C PHE A 410 5.00 -6.39 -23.68
N PHE A 411 3.73 -6.44 -24.10
CA PHE A 411 3.23 -5.66 -25.24
C PHE A 411 3.33 -4.14 -25.01
N PRO A 412 2.68 -3.54 -24.00
CA PRO A 412 2.74 -2.10 -23.79
C PRO A 412 4.16 -1.61 -23.47
N TRP A 413 4.98 -2.40 -22.76
CA TRP A 413 6.37 -2.04 -22.46
C TRP A 413 7.24 -1.93 -23.72
N ASN A 414 6.90 -2.68 -24.76
CA ASN A 414 7.60 -2.68 -26.04
C ASN A 414 6.87 -1.87 -27.13
N GLY A 415 5.83 -1.10 -26.75
CA GLY A 415 5.10 -0.22 -27.68
C GLY A 415 4.09 -0.93 -28.58
N TYR A 416 3.69 -2.15 -28.21
CA TYR A 416 2.65 -2.92 -28.90
C TYR A 416 1.30 -2.79 -28.22
N GLN A 417 0.24 -3.08 -28.97
CA GLN A 417 -1.10 -3.24 -28.40
C GLN A 417 -1.23 -4.63 -27.77
N LYS A 418 -2.00 -4.75 -26.69
CA LYS A 418 -2.30 -6.08 -26.14
C LYS A 418 -3.25 -6.83 -27.08
N PRO A 419 -2.97 -8.09 -27.41
CA PRO A 419 -3.71 -8.83 -28.42
C PRO A 419 -4.97 -9.49 -27.84
N GLU A 420 -6.07 -8.75 -27.77
CA GLU A 420 -7.35 -9.23 -27.20
C GLU A 420 -7.83 -10.55 -27.83
N HIS A 421 -7.61 -10.72 -29.14
CA HIS A 421 -7.97 -11.94 -29.87
C HIS A 421 -7.26 -13.21 -29.37
N LEU A 422 -6.15 -13.08 -28.62
CA LEU A 422 -5.42 -14.21 -28.04
C LEU A 422 -5.93 -14.61 -26.64
N TYR A 423 -6.73 -13.79 -25.96
CA TYR A 423 -7.09 -14.01 -24.55
C TYR A 423 -7.79 -15.35 -24.32
N THR A 424 -8.79 -15.67 -25.14
CA THR A 424 -9.52 -16.93 -25.05
C THR A 424 -8.62 -18.13 -25.38
N ALA A 425 -7.77 -18.00 -26.41
CA ALA A 425 -6.86 -19.06 -26.81
C ALA A 425 -5.84 -19.38 -25.71
N LEU A 426 -5.28 -18.35 -25.07
CA LEU A 426 -4.35 -18.52 -23.95
C LEU A 426 -5.05 -19.12 -22.72
N ALA A 427 -6.24 -18.62 -22.37
CA ALA A 427 -7.01 -19.16 -21.24
C ALA A 427 -7.32 -20.66 -21.40
N ASN A 428 -7.66 -21.10 -22.63
CA ASN A 428 -7.84 -22.53 -22.93
C ASN A 428 -6.58 -23.36 -22.65
N ARG A 429 -5.41 -22.83 -23.03
CA ARG A 429 -4.12 -23.53 -22.87
C ARG A 429 -3.68 -23.60 -21.41
N LEU A 430 -3.86 -22.51 -20.66
CA LEU A 430 -3.65 -22.49 -19.20
C LEU A 430 -4.52 -23.54 -18.50
N ALA A 431 -5.80 -23.61 -18.85
CA ALA A 431 -6.73 -24.60 -18.29
C ALA A 431 -6.31 -26.03 -18.63
N ALA A 432 -5.95 -26.30 -19.89
CA ALA A 432 -5.52 -27.63 -20.35
C ALA A 432 -4.24 -28.14 -19.66
N THR A 433 -3.38 -27.24 -19.21
CA THR A 433 -2.10 -27.55 -18.57
C THR A 433 -2.13 -27.38 -17.04
N GLY A 434 -3.25 -26.93 -16.48
CA GLY A 434 -3.42 -26.68 -15.06
C GLY A 434 -2.52 -25.56 -14.51
N LYS A 435 -2.01 -24.67 -15.36
CA LYS A 435 -1.18 -23.52 -14.95
C LYS A 435 -2.06 -22.35 -14.52
N ALA A 436 -1.58 -21.57 -13.55
CA ALA A 436 -2.27 -20.38 -13.09
C ALA A 436 -1.88 -19.13 -13.90
N ALA A 437 -2.81 -18.18 -13.99
CA ALA A 437 -2.54 -16.85 -14.51
C ALA A 437 -2.27 -15.89 -13.34
N GLU A 438 -1.19 -15.12 -13.41
CA GLU A 438 -0.94 -14.09 -12.40
C GLU A 438 -1.78 -12.84 -12.64
N LEU A 439 -2.47 -12.37 -11.60
CA LEU A 439 -3.02 -11.02 -11.50
C LEU A 439 -2.00 -10.12 -10.82
N ASN A 440 -1.50 -9.12 -11.56
CA ASN A 440 -0.40 -8.26 -11.16
C ASN A 440 -0.58 -6.85 -11.73
N PHE A 441 -0.37 -5.84 -10.88
CA PHE A 441 -0.54 -4.41 -11.20
C PHE A 441 0.79 -3.62 -11.23
N HIS A 442 1.93 -4.26 -11.02
CA HIS A 442 3.24 -3.63 -11.07
C HIS A 442 3.66 -3.36 -12.52
N GLY A 443 3.57 -2.08 -12.92
CA GLY A 443 3.83 -1.66 -14.29
C GLY A 443 2.90 -2.33 -15.31
N ASN A 444 1.75 -2.83 -14.87
CA ASN A 444 0.81 -3.59 -15.67
C ASN A 444 -0.62 -3.14 -15.38
N GLU A 445 -1.47 -3.28 -16.40
CA GLU A 445 -2.92 -3.12 -16.25
C GLU A 445 -3.58 -4.45 -16.65
N PRO A 446 -3.99 -5.29 -15.70
CA PRO A 446 -4.70 -6.54 -15.99
C PRO A 446 -5.93 -6.37 -16.87
N GLU A 447 -6.10 -7.25 -17.85
CA GLU A 447 -7.19 -7.16 -18.83
C GLU A 447 -8.44 -7.91 -18.37
N PRO A 448 -9.57 -7.23 -18.07
CA PRO A 448 -10.78 -7.88 -17.57
C PRO A 448 -11.27 -9.03 -18.47
N ALA A 449 -11.17 -8.88 -19.79
CA ALA A 449 -11.60 -9.89 -20.75
C ALA A 449 -10.76 -11.19 -20.65
N PHE A 450 -9.44 -11.07 -20.43
CA PHE A 450 -8.57 -12.23 -20.23
C PHE A 450 -8.89 -12.96 -18.93
N PHE A 451 -9.05 -12.24 -17.82
CA PHE A 451 -9.35 -12.88 -16.54
C PHE A 451 -10.76 -13.48 -16.49
N ARG A 452 -11.75 -12.89 -17.18
CA ARG A 452 -13.06 -13.55 -17.40
C ARG A 452 -12.91 -14.87 -18.14
N ALA A 453 -12.15 -14.87 -19.24
CA ALA A 453 -11.90 -16.10 -20.01
C ALA A 453 -11.21 -17.18 -19.17
N CYS A 454 -10.25 -16.79 -18.31
CA CYS A 454 -9.60 -17.69 -17.35
C CYS A 454 -10.61 -18.28 -16.35
N LEU A 455 -11.43 -17.44 -15.72
CA LEU A 455 -12.42 -17.87 -14.73
C LEU A 455 -13.46 -18.83 -15.31
N GLU A 456 -13.99 -18.54 -16.50
CA GLU A 456 -14.92 -19.43 -17.22
C GLU A 456 -14.36 -20.83 -17.48
N ARG A 457 -13.03 -20.94 -17.57
CA ARG A 457 -12.31 -22.19 -17.89
C ARG A 457 -11.70 -22.84 -16.66
N GLY A 458 -11.97 -22.31 -15.46
CA GLY A 458 -11.45 -22.84 -14.20
C GLY A 458 -9.94 -22.64 -14.01
N VAL A 459 -9.32 -21.70 -14.75
CA VAL A 459 -7.92 -21.33 -14.54
C VAL A 459 -7.79 -20.66 -13.18
N LYS A 460 -6.84 -21.14 -12.36
CA LYS A 460 -6.55 -20.54 -11.06
C LYS A 460 -5.86 -19.20 -11.23
N ILE A 461 -6.23 -18.23 -10.38
CA ILE A 461 -5.65 -16.90 -10.39
C ILE A 461 -4.64 -16.78 -9.25
N ALA A 462 -3.38 -16.50 -9.58
CA ALA A 462 -2.35 -16.22 -8.59
C ALA A 462 -2.27 -14.70 -8.38
N PHE A 463 -2.38 -14.23 -7.14
CA PHE A 463 -2.13 -12.82 -6.85
C PHE A 463 -0.63 -12.60 -6.69
N GLY A 464 -0.07 -11.63 -7.41
CA GLY A 464 1.31 -11.20 -7.27
C GLY A 464 1.38 -9.70 -7.06
N THR A 465 2.05 -9.26 -5.99
CA THR A 465 2.31 -7.82 -5.81
C THR A 465 3.47 -7.34 -6.67
N ASP A 466 4.42 -8.23 -6.98
CA ASP A 466 5.64 -7.93 -7.73
C ASP A 466 6.38 -6.75 -7.06
N SER A 467 6.55 -6.94 -5.74
CA SER A 467 7.03 -5.92 -4.82
C SER A 467 8.52 -5.69 -4.96
N HIS A 468 8.89 -4.42 -5.12
CA HIS A 468 10.26 -3.93 -5.26
C HIS A 468 10.65 -2.89 -4.20
N SER A 469 9.68 -2.45 -3.40
CA SER A 469 9.87 -1.48 -2.32
C SER A 469 9.12 -1.93 -1.07
N ILE A 470 9.56 -1.46 0.09
CA ILE A 470 9.01 -1.86 1.39
C ILE A 470 7.50 -1.53 1.56
N ALA A 471 6.96 -0.62 0.77
CA ALA A 471 5.57 -0.19 0.86
C ALA A 471 4.59 -1.09 0.07
N GLN A 472 5.05 -2.09 -0.67
CA GLN A 472 4.22 -2.89 -1.60
C GLN A 472 3.78 -4.28 -1.09
N PRO A 473 4.60 -5.06 -0.32
CA PRO A 473 4.30 -6.46 -0.01
C PRO A 473 2.93 -6.68 0.62
N GLY A 474 2.19 -7.68 0.15
CA GLY A 474 0.87 -8.01 0.69
C GLY A 474 -0.24 -6.96 0.50
N ASP A 475 -0.04 -5.90 -0.30
CA ASP A 475 -1.17 -5.04 -0.71
C ASP A 475 -1.99 -5.70 -1.84
N LEU A 476 -2.99 -6.49 -1.45
CA LEU A 476 -3.83 -7.26 -2.38
C LEU A 476 -5.23 -6.65 -2.59
N ALA A 477 -5.53 -5.46 -2.06
CA ALA A 477 -6.92 -4.99 -2.15
C ALA A 477 -7.26 -4.42 -3.54
N ARG A 478 -6.28 -4.04 -4.37
CA ARG A 478 -6.53 -3.79 -5.80
C ARG A 478 -6.91 -5.10 -6.51
N HIS A 479 -6.23 -6.21 -6.20
CA HIS A 479 -6.56 -7.55 -6.70
C HIS A 479 -7.96 -7.98 -6.29
N LEU A 480 -8.31 -7.85 -5.01
CA LEU A 480 -9.65 -8.17 -4.52
C LEU A 480 -10.75 -7.34 -5.22
N ARG A 481 -10.56 -6.03 -5.38
CA ARG A 481 -11.51 -5.19 -6.13
C ARG A 481 -11.64 -5.60 -7.59
N PHE A 482 -10.52 -5.95 -8.23
CA PHE A 482 -10.54 -6.45 -9.60
C PHE A 482 -11.34 -7.75 -9.71
N MET A 483 -11.12 -8.73 -8.82
CA MET A 483 -11.91 -9.96 -8.83
C MET A 483 -13.41 -9.70 -8.62
N ARG A 484 -13.76 -8.82 -7.68
CA ARG A 484 -15.15 -8.40 -7.45
C ARG A 484 -15.78 -7.73 -8.67
N SER A 485 -15.02 -6.93 -9.42
CA SER A 485 -15.53 -6.30 -10.66
C SER A 485 -15.79 -7.31 -11.78
N LEU A 486 -15.20 -8.50 -11.70
CA LEU A 486 -15.49 -9.64 -12.58
C LEU A 486 -16.66 -10.51 -12.08
N GLY A 487 -17.26 -10.17 -10.93
CA GLY A 487 -18.36 -10.91 -10.34
C GLY A 487 -17.93 -12.04 -9.39
N VAL A 488 -16.65 -12.13 -9.01
CA VAL A 488 -16.16 -13.10 -8.03
C VAL A 488 -16.40 -12.56 -6.62
N THR A 489 -17.22 -13.25 -5.83
CA THR A 489 -17.47 -12.87 -4.44
C THR A 489 -16.36 -13.33 -3.52
N ASP A 490 -16.29 -12.77 -2.31
CA ASP A 490 -15.29 -13.20 -1.31
C ASP A 490 -15.43 -14.68 -0.95
N ALA A 491 -16.64 -15.25 -1.03
CA ALA A 491 -16.89 -16.66 -0.79
C ALA A 491 -16.39 -17.57 -1.92
N ASP A 492 -16.28 -17.04 -3.15
CA ASP A 492 -15.77 -17.78 -4.31
C ASP A 492 -14.24 -17.83 -4.34
N LEU A 493 -13.57 -16.87 -3.68
CA LEU A 493 -12.10 -16.72 -3.71
C LEU A 493 -11.34 -18.03 -3.43
N PRO A 494 -11.64 -18.82 -2.38
CA PRO A 494 -10.92 -20.07 -2.13
C PRO A 494 -11.01 -21.07 -3.30
N GLY A 495 -12.09 -21.01 -4.09
CA GLY A 495 -12.33 -21.86 -5.25
C GLY A 495 -11.61 -21.39 -6.52
N VAL A 496 -11.17 -20.14 -6.61
CA VAL A 496 -10.54 -19.58 -7.82
C VAL A 496 -9.08 -19.19 -7.65
N LEU A 497 -8.64 -18.91 -6.41
CA LEU A 497 -7.26 -18.52 -6.14
C LEU A 497 -6.31 -19.71 -6.25
N PHE A 498 -5.10 -19.42 -6.72
CA PHE A 498 -3.97 -20.32 -6.61
C PHE A 498 -3.39 -20.23 -5.19
N ILE A 499 -3.53 -21.30 -4.41
CA ILE A 499 -3.07 -21.37 -3.03
C ILE A 499 -2.22 -22.65 -2.90
N ARG A 500 -0.93 -22.52 -2.57
CA ARG A 500 -0.01 -23.64 -2.29
C ARG A 500 0.77 -23.45 -0.99
#